data_AF-A0A9D4ZS64-F1
#
_entry.id   AF-A0A9D4ZS64-F1
#
_cell.length_a   1.000
_cell.length_b   1.000
_cell.length_c   1.000
_cell.angle_alpha   90.00
_cell.angle_beta   90.00
_cell.angle_gamma   90.00
#
_symmetry.space_group_name_H-M   'P 1'
#
loop_
_entity.id
_entity.type
_entity.pdbx_description
1 polymer ?
#
loop_
_entity_poly.entity_id
_entity_poly.type
_entity_poly.pdbx_seq_one_letter_code
_entity_poly.pdbx_strand_id
1 'polypeptide(L)'
;MVSLKPLLVALIFCIAFVLDVSSGKSYYDILQVPKSASEDQIKKAFRKLALKYHPDKNPGNEEATKRFAEINNAYEVLIDREKRNIYDQYGEEGLKQSSARGGGGGGNFAQDIFRQ
;
A
#
# COMPACT_ATOMS: atom_id res chain seq x y z
N MET A 1 -39.59 25.79 5.22
CA MET A 1 -38.93 25.10 4.09
C MET A 1 -37.52 24.73 4.52
N VAL A 2 -37.33 23.54 5.12
CA VAL A 2 -36.00 23.08 5.55
C VAL A 2 -35.24 22.63 4.30
N SER A 3 -34.08 23.23 4.02
CA SER A 3 -33.26 22.89 2.86
C SER A 3 -32.85 21.42 2.92
N LEU A 4 -33.32 20.63 1.96
CA LEU A 4 -33.04 19.20 1.79
C LEU A 4 -31.63 18.91 1.23
N LYS A 5 -30.93 19.97 0.79
CA LYS A 5 -29.62 19.91 0.11
C LYS A 5 -28.43 19.39 0.95
N PRO A 6 -28.28 19.71 2.26
CA PRO A 6 -27.12 19.24 3.04
C PRO A 6 -27.24 17.75 3.43
N LEU A 7 -28.47 17.25 3.59
CA LEU A 7 -28.74 15.83 3.87
C LEU A 7 -28.34 14.95 2.67
N LEU A 8 -28.57 15.42 1.45
CA LEU A 8 -28.25 14.70 0.23
C LEU A 8 -26.73 14.67 -0.03
N VAL A 9 -26.00 15.75 0.32
CA VAL A 9 -24.52 15.79 0.23
C VAL A 9 -23.87 14.89 1.28
N ALA A 10 -24.39 14.85 2.51
CA ALA A 10 -23.91 13.93 3.55
C ALA A 10 -24.14 12.46 3.18
N LEU A 11 -25.27 12.15 2.53
CA LEU A 11 -25.59 10.80 2.07
C LEU A 11 -24.67 10.34 0.92
N ILE A 12 -24.34 11.24 -0.02
CA ILE A 12 -23.35 10.97 -1.09
C ILE A 12 -21.96 10.77 -0.51
N PHE A 13 -21.56 11.55 0.50
CA PHE A 13 -20.26 11.38 1.16
C PHE A 13 -20.18 10.07 1.95
N CYS A 14 -21.27 9.65 2.61
CA CYS A 14 -21.35 8.34 3.26
C CYS A 14 -21.36 7.18 2.25
N ILE A 15 -22.04 7.31 1.11
CA ILE A 15 -22.04 6.27 0.07
C ILE A 15 -20.66 6.17 -0.58
N ALA A 16 -20.00 7.30 -0.89
CA ALA A 16 -18.63 7.30 -1.41
C ALA A 16 -17.61 6.70 -0.43
N PHE A 17 -17.88 6.76 0.88
CA PHE A 17 -17.04 6.17 1.92
C PHE A 17 -17.30 4.67 2.14
N VAL A 18 -18.48 4.15 1.77
CA VAL A 18 -18.88 2.75 1.98
C VAL A 18 -18.60 1.87 0.75
N LEU A 19 -18.29 2.45 -0.40
CA LEU A 19 -17.96 1.71 -1.63
C LEU A 19 -16.53 1.13 -1.70
N ASP A 20 -15.69 1.33 -0.68
CA ASP A 20 -14.37 0.68 -0.60
C ASP A 20 -14.49 -0.73 0.02
N VAL A 21 -15.38 -1.54 -0.57
CA VAL A 21 -15.62 -2.93 -0.15
C VAL A 21 -14.89 -3.89 -1.10
N SER A 22 -14.08 -4.75 -0.47
CA SER A 22 -13.73 -6.11 -0.91
C SER A 22 -12.83 -6.33 -2.14
N SER A 23 -11.63 -6.82 -1.88
CA SER A 23 -11.11 -8.15 -2.29
C SER A 23 -9.79 -8.38 -1.54
N GLY A 24 -9.20 -9.59 -1.51
CA GLY A 24 -7.96 -9.86 -0.76
C GLY A 24 -6.91 -8.74 -0.91
N LYS A 25 -6.33 -8.26 0.19
CA LYS A 25 -5.51 -7.04 0.24
C LYS A 25 -4.46 -7.03 -0.87
N SER A 26 -4.67 -6.25 -1.92
CA SER A 26 -3.67 -6.06 -2.96
C SER A 26 -2.55 -5.14 -2.44
N TYR A 27 -1.39 -5.13 -3.10
CA TYR A 27 -0.31 -4.20 -2.75
C TYR A 27 -0.73 -2.73 -2.92
N TYR A 28 -1.65 -2.46 -3.83
CA TYR A 28 -2.26 -1.14 -4.01
C TYR A 28 -3.11 -0.74 -2.80
N ASP A 29 -3.88 -1.68 -2.24
CA ASP A 29 -4.70 -1.46 -1.05
C ASP A 29 -3.84 -1.28 0.20
N ILE A 30 -2.74 -2.04 0.31
CA ILE A 30 -1.77 -1.90 1.40
C ILE A 30 -1.16 -0.49 1.40
N LEU A 31 -0.79 0.01 0.22
CA LEU A 31 -0.27 1.37 0.07
C LEU A 31 -1.36 2.45 0.03
N GLN A 32 -2.64 2.08 0.03
CA GLN A 32 -3.78 3.01 -0.07
C GLN A 32 -3.69 3.90 -1.32
N VAL A 33 -3.35 3.31 -2.45
CA VAL A 33 -3.25 3.98 -3.75
C VAL A 33 -4.07 3.23 -4.80
N PRO A 34 -4.61 3.92 -5.81
CA PRO A 34 -5.29 3.24 -6.91
C PRO A 34 -4.30 2.42 -7.76
N LYS A 35 -4.78 1.40 -8.47
CA LYS A 35 -3.97 0.61 -9.41
C LYS A 35 -3.32 1.45 -10.52
N SER A 36 -3.92 2.58 -10.87
CA SER A 36 -3.40 3.56 -11.83
C SER A 36 -2.36 4.52 -11.24
N ALA A 37 -1.95 4.34 -9.99
CA ALA A 37 -1.01 5.23 -9.33
C ALA A 37 0.35 5.29 -10.04
N SER A 38 0.87 6.51 -10.13
CA SER A 38 2.24 6.76 -10.61
C SER A 38 3.28 6.39 -9.57
N GLU A 39 4.52 6.19 -10.00
CA GLU A 39 5.65 5.89 -9.12
C GLU A 39 5.81 6.94 -8.00
N ASP A 40 5.58 8.21 -8.31
CA ASP A 40 5.66 9.30 -7.33
C ASP A 40 4.55 9.23 -6.27
N GLN A 41 3.34 8.84 -6.68
CA GLN A 41 2.23 8.61 -5.76
C GLN A 41 2.52 7.42 -4.84
N ILE A 42 3.08 6.34 -5.39
CA ILE A 42 3.52 5.15 -4.64
C ILE A 42 4.60 5.52 -3.61
N LYS A 43 5.66 6.25 -4.02
CA LYS A 43 6.71 6.74 -3.11
C LYS A 43 6.14 7.63 -2.00
N LYS A 44 5.23 8.53 -2.34
CA LYS A 44 4.62 9.44 -1.36
C LYS A 44 3.75 8.69 -0.35
N ALA A 45 2.96 7.72 -0.82
CA ALA A 45 2.13 6.89 0.04
C ALA A 45 2.97 6.01 0.98
N PHE A 46 4.02 5.38 0.43
CA PHE A 46 4.99 4.61 1.20
C PHE A 46 5.60 5.43 2.34
N ARG A 47 6.17 6.61 2.04
CA ARG A 47 6.75 7.49 3.08
C ARG A 47 5.76 7.82 4.20
N LYS A 48 4.51 8.15 3.84
CA LYS A 48 3.45 8.47 4.80
C LYS A 48 3.13 7.28 5.72
N LEU A 49 2.97 6.09 5.14
CA LEU A 49 2.59 4.89 5.88
C LEU A 49 3.76 4.34 6.69
N ALA A 50 4.96 4.35 6.14
CA ALA A 50 6.17 3.88 6.80
C ALA A 50 6.52 4.78 8.01
N LEU A 51 6.29 6.10 7.97
CA LEU A 51 6.36 6.96 9.16
C LEU A 51 5.29 6.62 10.20
N LYS A 52 4.07 6.31 9.76
CA LYS A 52 2.95 5.98 10.66
C LYS A 52 3.19 4.67 11.42
N TYR A 53 3.72 3.66 10.74
CA TYR A 53 3.92 2.31 11.27
C TYR A 53 5.39 2.02 11.65
N HIS A 54 6.26 3.04 11.68
CA HIS A 54 7.66 2.85 12.02
C HIS A 54 7.81 2.24 13.43
N PRO A 55 8.72 1.25 13.64
CA PRO A 55 8.89 0.59 14.93
C PRO A 55 9.32 1.55 16.05
N ASP A 56 10.11 2.58 15.72
CA ASP A 56 10.53 3.62 16.69
C ASP A 56 9.34 4.40 17.28
N LYS A 57 8.31 4.67 16.46
CA LYS A 57 7.08 5.36 16.90
C LYS A 57 6.05 4.41 17.50
N ASN A 58 6.21 3.11 17.27
CA ASN A 58 5.28 2.06 17.71
C ASN A 58 6.03 0.93 18.44
N PRO A 59 6.80 1.23 19.50
CA PRO A 59 7.60 0.23 20.19
C PRO A 59 6.70 -0.84 20.82
N GLY A 60 7.04 -2.11 20.61
CA GLY A 60 6.29 -3.26 21.15
C GLY A 60 4.94 -3.53 20.48
N ASN A 61 4.59 -2.82 19.40
CA ASN A 61 3.37 -3.08 18.65
C ASN A 61 3.64 -4.06 17.49
N GLU A 62 3.28 -5.32 17.70
CA GLU A 62 3.41 -6.38 16.69
C GLU A 62 2.56 -6.13 15.45
N GLU A 63 1.37 -5.53 15.60
CA GLU A 63 0.51 -5.20 14.47
C GLU A 63 1.17 -4.12 13.59
N ALA A 64 1.74 -3.07 14.21
CA ALA A 64 2.47 -2.04 13.48
C ALA A 64 3.67 -2.61 12.73
N THR A 65 4.39 -3.56 13.35
CA THR A 65 5.51 -4.27 12.72
C THR A 65 5.06 -5.10 11.52
N LYS A 66 3.97 -5.85 11.66
CA LYS A 66 3.38 -6.63 10.56
C LYS A 66 2.92 -5.72 9.42
N ARG A 67 2.24 -4.61 9.74
CA ARG A 67 1.82 -3.62 8.74
C ARG A 67 3.01 -2.97 8.04
N PHE A 68 4.06 -2.63 8.76
CA PHE A 68 5.28 -2.05 8.20
C PHE A 68 5.95 -3.04 7.21
N ALA A 69 6.00 -4.32 7.55
CA ALA A 69 6.49 -5.36 6.64
C ALA A 69 5.61 -5.50 5.38
N GLU A 70 4.28 -5.50 5.52
CA GLU A 70 3.33 -5.50 4.39
C GLU A 70 3.56 -4.27 3.48
N ILE A 71 3.70 -3.08 4.06
CA ILE A 71 3.95 -1.81 3.34
C ILE A 71 5.28 -1.86 2.57
N ASN A 72 6.34 -2.39 3.18
CA ASN A 72 7.64 -2.52 2.53
C ASN A 72 7.59 -3.46 1.32
N ASN A 73 6.97 -4.63 1.48
CA ASN A 73 6.82 -5.60 0.38
C ASN A 73 6.00 -5.01 -0.78
N ALA A 74 4.85 -4.40 -0.46
CA ALA A 74 4.01 -3.74 -1.45
C ALA A 74 4.78 -2.65 -2.22
N TYR A 75 5.58 -1.83 -1.52
CA TYR A 75 6.39 -0.81 -2.16
C TYR A 75 7.48 -1.40 -3.07
N GLU A 76 8.21 -2.41 -2.61
CA GLU A 76 9.29 -3.05 -3.39
C GLU A 76 8.77 -3.61 -4.71
N VAL A 77 7.59 -4.23 -4.68
CA VAL A 77 6.95 -4.79 -5.88
C VAL A 77 6.43 -3.69 -6.80
N LEU A 78 5.73 -2.69 -6.25
CA LEU A 78 5.05 -1.69 -7.06
C LEU A 78 5.98 -0.62 -7.63
N ILE A 79 7.15 -0.39 -7.04
CA ILE A 79 8.12 0.57 -7.55
C ILE A 79 8.98 0.02 -8.69
N ASP A 80 9.20 -1.29 -8.70
CA ASP A 80 9.90 -1.97 -9.78
C ASP A 80 8.91 -2.30 -10.89
N ARG A 81 9.12 -1.74 -12.08
CA ARG A 81 8.21 -1.94 -13.22
C ARG A 81 8.09 -3.39 -13.64
N GLU A 82 9.17 -4.17 -13.54
CA GLU A 82 9.17 -5.58 -13.91
C GLU A 82 8.38 -6.39 -12.89
N LYS A 83 8.67 -6.20 -11.59
CA LYS A 83 7.92 -6.87 -10.50
C LYS A 83 6.45 -6.47 -10.50
N ARG A 84 6.13 -5.19 -10.71
CA ARG A 84 4.76 -4.69 -10.83
C ARG A 84 4.02 -5.36 -11.98
N ASN A 85 4.66 -5.48 -13.15
CA ASN A 85 4.04 -6.15 -14.30
C ASN A 85 3.79 -7.64 -14.00
N ILE A 86 4.75 -8.34 -13.40
CA ILE A 86 4.58 -9.75 -12.98
C ILE A 86 3.43 -9.86 -11.97
N TYR A 87 3.36 -8.96 -10.98
CA TYR A 87 2.29 -8.93 -9.99
C TYR A 87 0.92 -8.64 -10.61
N ASP A 88 0.85 -7.69 -11.53
CA ASP A 88 -0.39 -7.32 -12.21
C ASP A 88 -0.90 -8.46 -13.12
N GLN A 89 0.01 -9.28 -13.68
CA GLN A 89 -0.33 -10.42 -14.56
C GLN A 89 -0.60 -11.73 -13.81
N TYR A 90 0.16 -12.02 -12.76
CA TYR A 90 0.22 -13.34 -12.12
C TYR A 90 0.00 -13.30 -10.59
N GLY A 91 -0.22 -12.12 -10.00
CA GLY A 91 -0.38 -11.94 -8.56
C GLY A 91 0.89 -12.26 -7.76
N GLU A 92 0.71 -12.52 -6.46
CA GLU A 92 1.83 -12.86 -5.56
C GLU A 92 2.52 -14.18 -5.91
N GLU A 93 1.82 -15.10 -6.56
CA GLU A 93 2.37 -16.41 -6.97
C GLU A 93 3.44 -16.25 -8.05
N GLY A 94 3.21 -15.35 -9.02
CA GLY A 94 4.20 -15.02 -10.05
C GLY A 94 5.47 -14.41 -9.48
N LEU A 95 5.35 -13.59 -8.44
CA LEU A 95 6.50 -13.03 -7.74
C LEU A 95 7.33 -14.11 -7.04
N LYS A 96 6.69 -15.09 -6.37
CA LYS A 96 7.40 -16.20 -5.71
C LYS A 96 8.19 -17.05 -6.71
N GLN A 97 7.63 -17.29 -7.90
CA GLN A 97 8.31 -18.01 -8.96
C GLN A 97 9.48 -17.22 -9.56
N SER A 98 9.35 -15.89 -9.65
CA SER A 98 10.42 -15.00 -10.11
C SER A 98 11.56 -14.92 -9.09
N SER A 99 11.24 -14.80 -7.80
CA SER A 99 12.20 -14.79 -6.68
C SER A 99 12.96 -16.11 -6.51
N ALA A 100 12.36 -17.24 -6.92
CA ALA A 100 13.02 -18.54 -6.94
C ALA A 100 14.04 -18.68 -8.09
N ARG A 101 14.00 -17.80 -9.10
CA ARG A 101 14.89 -17.79 -10.27
C ARG A 101 15.90 -16.64 -10.27
N GLY A 102 15.68 -15.57 -9.51
CA GLY A 102 16.58 -14.43 -9.34
C GLY A 102 16.64 -13.99 -7.89
N GLY A 103 17.85 -13.98 -7.31
CA GLY A 103 18.14 -13.85 -5.88
C GLY A 103 17.27 -12.85 -5.11
N GLY A 104 16.67 -13.34 -4.02
CA GLY A 104 15.78 -12.58 -3.14
C GLY A 104 16.44 -11.34 -2.53
N GLY A 105 15.85 -10.17 -2.82
CA GLY A 105 16.22 -8.88 -2.26
C GLY A 105 15.33 -8.47 -1.07
N GLY A 106 15.06 -9.39 -0.15
CA GLY A 106 14.26 -9.09 1.04
C GLY A 106 15.12 -8.52 2.16
N GLY A 107 15.35 -7.20 2.17
CA GLY A 107 15.89 -6.52 3.35
C GLY A 107 16.70 -5.26 3.05
N ASN A 108 16.29 -4.15 3.67
CA ASN A 108 17.02 -2.90 3.92
C ASN A 108 16.62 -1.64 3.13
N PHE A 109 15.84 -1.72 2.06
CA PHE A 109 15.44 -0.50 1.31
C PHE A 109 14.68 0.53 2.17
N ALA A 110 13.85 0.06 3.10
CA ALA A 110 13.04 0.91 3.97
C ALA A 110 13.88 1.79 4.91
N GLN A 111 15.03 1.30 5.39
CA GLN A 111 15.90 2.09 6.28
C GLN A 111 16.64 3.19 5.53
N ASP A 112 16.97 2.98 4.27
CA ASP A 112 17.76 3.93 3.48
C ASP A 112 16.97 5.20 3.12
N ILE A 113 15.65 5.07 2.88
CA ILE A 113 14.78 6.25 2.60
C ILE A 113 14.66 7.19 3.81
N PHE A 114 14.79 6.70 5.05
CA PHE A 114 14.67 7.53 6.25
C PHE A 114 16.00 8.14 6.72
N ARG A 115 17.12 7.77 6.09
CA ARG A 115 18.46 8.29 6.40
C ARG A 115 18.91 9.43 5.46
N GLN A 116 18.14 9.71 4.41
CA GLN A 116 18.31 10.87 3.51
C GLN A 116 17.32 11.98 3.88
#